data_AF-A0A3M6Y475-F1
#
_entry.id   AF-A0A3M6Y475-F1
#
_cell.length_a   1.000
_cell.length_b   1.000
_cell.length_c   1.000
_cell.angle_alpha   90.00
_cell.angle_beta   90.00
_cell.angle_gamma   90.00
#
_symmetry.space_group_name_H-M   'P 1'
#
loop_
_entity.id
_entity.type
_entity.pdbx_description
1 polymer ?
#
loop_
_entity_poly.entity_id
_entity_poly.type
_entity_poly.pdbx_seq_one_letter_code
_entity_poly.pdbx_strand_id
1 'polypeptide(L)'
;MEWNEKFDFAVVEDYSRKGAFDVIFQARKYDHIVHTAAPMPKASTLDFDKDFLHPGVDGTLSLLDSVHTYAPIVKSLAITGSANSVAGTMFSIMARSPEENKVNEYTNDMWNVMTPDSARESQSPYIMYCSGKKETELAVWEWMRAKRPSFGVTVLLPALIFGPPPTLAPLNLSVSFVYRFFNGTFQELPDTYAAGLFPSYVDVRDLATAHVHALSSADAVNKRFLVGAPELSSSLILDSLKKFAEKNTVPELKARLPKDTGKDSRSHLSLPRFNVDEGIETLGLNLRSAEETFADVAKRIVELEKG
;
A
#
# COMPACT_ATOMS: atom_id res chain seq x y z
N MET A 1 0.34 24.69 15.69
CA MET A 1 1.00 23.53 16.34
C MET A 1 -0.03 22.82 17.22
N GLU A 2 -1.03 22.17 16.61
CA GLU A 2 -2.13 21.50 17.35
C GLU A 2 -1.73 20.15 17.96
N TRP A 3 -0.55 19.63 17.58
CA TRP A 3 -0.11 18.27 17.89
C TRP A 3 1.09 18.18 18.85
N ASN A 4 1.73 19.29 19.22
CA ASN A 4 2.98 19.26 19.98
C ASN A 4 2.86 18.61 21.36
N GLU A 5 1.68 18.66 21.99
CA GLU A 5 1.43 18.03 23.30
C GLU A 5 0.74 16.67 23.19
N LYS A 6 0.39 16.24 21.97
CA LYS A 6 -0.32 14.98 21.68
C LYS A 6 0.57 13.95 21.00
N PHE A 7 1.83 14.28 20.74
CA PHE A 7 2.74 13.45 19.98
C PHE A 7 4.11 13.38 20.65
N ASP A 8 4.66 12.18 20.74
CA ASP A 8 5.97 11.88 21.32
C ASP A 8 6.69 10.89 20.41
N PHE A 9 8.01 10.90 20.44
CA PHE A 9 8.85 10.07 19.58
C PHE A 9 9.78 9.20 20.41
N ALA A 10 9.92 7.94 19.99
CA ALA A 10 10.98 7.05 20.46
C ALA A 10 11.81 6.61 19.25
N VAL A 11 13.13 6.52 19.44
CA VAL A 11 14.05 6.06 18.39
C VAL A 11 14.20 4.55 18.50
N VAL A 12 13.91 3.85 17.40
CA VAL A 12 14.22 2.42 17.22
C VAL A 12 15.23 2.34 16.08
N GLU A 13 16.51 2.17 16.41
CA GLU A 13 17.61 2.23 15.41
C GLU A 13 17.53 1.09 14.39
N ASP A 14 17.29 -0.13 14.88
CA ASP A 14 17.12 -1.32 14.06
C ASP A 14 15.93 -2.11 14.61
N TYR A 15 14.79 -1.98 13.93
CA TYR A 15 13.55 -2.60 14.36
C TYR A 15 13.53 -4.12 14.10
N SER A 16 14.46 -4.65 13.30
CA SER A 16 14.58 -6.09 13.03
C SER A 16 15.23 -6.87 14.18
N ARG A 17 15.94 -6.18 15.08
CA ARG A 17 16.55 -6.81 16.25
C ARG A 17 15.49 -7.30 17.22
N LYS A 18 15.71 -8.49 17.77
CA LYS A 18 14.92 -9.01 18.89
C LYS A 18 14.96 -8.03 20.07
N GLY A 19 13.78 -7.68 20.59
CA GLY A 19 13.62 -6.76 21.72
C GLY A 19 13.80 -5.29 21.36
N ALA A 20 13.81 -4.94 20.07
CA ALA A 20 13.96 -3.55 19.61
C ALA A 20 12.88 -2.60 20.17
N PHE A 21 11.72 -3.13 20.56
CA PHE A 21 10.61 -2.35 21.09
C PHE A 21 10.41 -2.52 22.61
N ASP A 22 11.20 -3.35 23.30
CA ASP A 22 11.02 -3.67 24.73
C ASP A 22 10.97 -2.40 25.59
N VAL A 23 11.97 -1.52 25.43
CA VAL A 23 12.08 -0.27 26.21
C VAL A 23 10.85 0.63 26.00
N ILE A 24 10.25 0.63 24.81
CA ILE A 24 9.07 1.45 24.51
C ILE A 24 7.87 0.98 25.34
N PHE A 25 7.62 -0.33 25.37
CA PHE A 25 6.49 -0.92 26.10
C PHE A 25 6.73 -1.03 27.61
N GLN A 26 7.99 -1.07 28.05
CA GLN A 26 8.34 -0.98 29.47
C GLN A 26 8.16 0.45 30.01
N ALA A 27 8.43 1.48 29.19
CA ALA A 27 8.37 2.87 29.61
C ALA A 27 6.94 3.42 29.67
N ARG A 28 6.04 2.97 28.78
CA ARG A 28 4.68 3.51 28.68
C ARG A 28 3.66 2.44 28.31
N LYS A 29 2.42 2.71 28.70
CA LYS A 29 1.25 1.91 28.42
C LYS A 29 0.59 2.37 27.11
N TYR A 30 0.17 1.43 26.28
CA TYR A 30 -0.52 1.69 25.02
C TYR A 30 -1.78 0.81 24.94
N ASP A 31 -2.88 1.37 24.46
CA ASP A 31 -4.11 0.61 24.22
C ASP A 31 -4.10 -0.07 22.84
N HIS A 32 -3.50 0.60 21.86
CA HIS A 32 -3.57 0.23 20.45
C HIS A 32 -2.24 0.52 19.76
N ILE A 33 -1.95 -0.22 18.70
CA ILE A 33 -0.68 -0.11 17.96
C ILE A 33 -0.98 -0.11 16.46
N VAL A 34 -0.35 0.81 15.74
CA VAL A 34 -0.34 0.81 14.28
C VAL A 34 1.09 0.53 13.82
N HIS A 35 1.30 -0.59 13.13
CA HIS A 35 2.60 -0.99 12.60
C HIS A 35 2.64 -0.78 11.09
N THR A 36 3.19 0.36 10.66
CA THR A 36 3.34 0.72 9.24
C THR A 36 4.73 0.47 8.69
N ALA A 37 5.70 0.16 9.56
CA ALA A 37 7.09 0.07 9.17
C ALA A 37 7.30 -1.14 8.27
N ALA A 38 7.71 -0.86 7.04
CA ALA A 38 8.15 -1.86 6.09
C ALA A 38 9.44 -1.39 5.42
N PRO A 39 10.43 -2.28 5.27
CA PRO A 39 11.69 -1.95 4.65
C PRO A 39 11.46 -1.74 3.16
N MET A 40 11.91 -0.59 2.65
CA MET A 40 12.04 -0.33 1.21
C MET A 40 13.51 -0.08 0.92
N PRO A 41 14.30 -1.14 0.69
CA PRO A 41 15.73 -1.03 0.52
C PRO A 41 16.06 -0.22 -0.75
N LYS A 42 17.02 0.69 -0.64
CA LYS A 42 17.50 1.55 -1.73
C LYS A 42 18.97 1.21 -2.02
N ALA A 43 19.21 0.04 -2.62
CA ALA A 43 20.53 -0.40 -3.02
C ALA A 43 20.56 -0.81 -4.49
N SER A 44 21.74 -0.72 -5.12
CA SER A 44 21.97 -1.15 -6.51
C SER A 44 21.95 -2.66 -6.68
N THR A 45 22.18 -3.39 -5.60
CA THR A 45 22.15 -4.86 -5.56
C THR A 45 21.41 -5.23 -4.28
N LEU A 46 20.43 -6.11 -4.42
CA LEU A 46 19.54 -6.51 -3.34
C LEU A 46 19.60 -8.02 -3.15
N ASP A 47 19.54 -8.43 -1.90
CA ASP A 47 19.50 -9.80 -1.41
C ASP A 47 18.12 -10.04 -0.77
N PHE A 48 17.43 -11.10 -1.21
CA PHE A 48 16.07 -11.36 -0.75
C PHE A 48 15.99 -11.54 0.77
N ASP A 49 16.91 -12.33 1.34
CA ASP A 49 16.89 -12.67 2.75
C ASP A 49 17.23 -11.45 3.61
N LYS A 50 18.28 -10.71 3.25
CA LYS A 50 18.78 -9.57 4.03
C LYS A 50 17.97 -8.30 3.87
N ASP A 51 17.42 -8.03 2.68
CA ASP A 51 16.81 -6.73 2.38
C ASP A 51 15.26 -6.77 2.41
N PHE A 52 14.65 -7.97 2.36
CA PHE A 52 13.19 -8.12 2.34
C PHE A 52 12.65 -9.08 3.40
N LEU A 53 13.17 -10.31 3.46
CA LEU A 53 12.62 -11.36 4.33
C LEU A 53 12.87 -11.06 5.80
N HIS A 54 14.13 -11.03 6.25
CA HIS A 54 14.47 -10.83 7.65
C HIS A 54 13.98 -9.48 8.18
N PRO A 55 14.20 -8.34 7.47
CA PRO A 55 13.71 -7.06 7.95
C PRO A 55 12.17 -7.00 8.08
N GLY A 56 11.43 -7.71 7.22
CA GLY A 56 9.97 -7.78 7.30
C GLY A 56 9.49 -8.71 8.43
N VAL A 57 9.94 -9.96 8.40
CA VAL A 57 9.57 -11.01 9.35
C VAL A 57 10.08 -10.70 10.75
N ASP A 58 11.40 -10.59 10.92
CA ASP A 58 12.02 -10.45 12.24
C ASP A 58 11.59 -9.15 12.91
N GLY A 59 11.46 -8.06 12.13
CA GLY A 59 11.02 -6.79 12.67
C GLY A 59 9.56 -6.78 13.14
N THR A 60 8.68 -7.44 12.39
CA THR A 60 7.27 -7.55 12.79
C THR A 60 7.10 -8.52 13.96
N LEU A 61 7.81 -9.64 13.96
CA LEU A 61 7.77 -10.59 15.08
C LEU A 61 8.41 -10.01 16.35
N SER A 62 9.48 -9.24 16.24
CA SER A 62 10.10 -8.53 17.37
C SER A 62 9.12 -7.56 18.03
N LEU A 63 8.34 -6.81 17.23
CA LEU A 63 7.25 -5.99 17.74
C LEU A 63 6.21 -6.84 18.49
N LEU A 64 5.70 -7.89 17.85
CA LEU A 64 4.67 -8.76 18.44
C LEU A 64 5.12 -9.41 19.76
N ASP A 65 6.36 -9.91 19.81
CA ASP A 65 6.96 -10.47 21.02
C ASP A 65 7.09 -9.42 22.14
N SER A 66 7.51 -8.19 21.80
CA SER A 66 7.64 -7.09 22.77
C SER A 66 6.28 -6.70 23.35
N VAL A 67 5.25 -6.59 22.50
CA VAL A 67 3.87 -6.29 22.91
C VAL A 67 3.33 -7.39 23.80
N HIS A 68 3.48 -8.65 23.39
CA HIS A 68 3.01 -9.80 24.14
C HIS A 68 3.64 -9.89 25.54
N THR A 69 4.93 -9.54 25.65
CA THR A 69 5.69 -9.66 26.90
C THR A 69 5.44 -8.48 27.83
N TYR A 70 5.44 -7.25 27.32
CA TYR A 70 5.50 -6.05 28.15
C TYR A 70 4.24 -5.18 28.13
N ALA A 71 3.29 -5.43 27.21
CA ALA A 71 2.11 -4.58 27.02
C ALA A 71 0.79 -5.36 27.18
N PRO A 72 0.50 -5.93 28.38
CA PRO A 72 -0.66 -6.81 28.60
C PRO A 72 -2.02 -6.11 28.42
N ILE A 73 -2.06 -4.77 28.39
CA ILE A 73 -3.28 -3.98 28.23
C ILE A 73 -3.61 -3.66 26.77
N VAL A 74 -2.69 -3.94 25.83
CA VAL A 74 -2.93 -3.69 24.41
C VAL A 74 -4.11 -4.54 23.95
N LYS A 75 -5.02 -3.92 23.21
CA LYS A 75 -6.27 -4.53 22.75
C LYS A 75 -6.18 -4.97 21.30
N SER A 76 -5.52 -4.18 20.46
CA SER A 76 -5.48 -4.44 19.01
C SER A 76 -4.28 -3.80 18.32
N LEU A 77 -3.85 -4.46 17.25
CA LEU A 77 -2.81 -4.02 16.34
C LEU A 77 -3.39 -3.92 14.92
N ALA A 78 -3.14 -2.80 14.23
CA ALA A 78 -3.33 -2.68 12.80
C ALA A 78 -1.96 -2.74 12.10
N ILE A 79 -1.73 -3.71 11.22
CA ILE A 79 -0.46 -3.91 10.52
C ILE A 79 -0.64 -3.59 9.04
N THR A 80 0.28 -2.81 8.48
CA THR A 80 0.31 -2.54 7.02
C THR A 80 0.98 -3.69 6.28
N GLY A 81 0.15 -4.56 5.68
CA GLY A 81 0.56 -5.57 4.70
C GLY A 81 0.71 -4.99 3.30
N SER A 82 0.24 -5.72 2.29
CA SER A 82 0.26 -5.30 0.88
C SER A 82 -0.73 -6.11 0.06
N ALA A 83 -1.42 -5.48 -0.88
CA ALA A 83 -2.19 -6.16 -1.92
C ALA A 83 -1.34 -7.19 -2.71
N ASN A 84 -0.03 -7.00 -2.77
CA ASN A 84 0.88 -7.91 -3.45
C ASN A 84 1.02 -9.26 -2.74
N SER A 85 0.71 -9.35 -1.43
CA SER A 85 0.58 -10.65 -0.73
C SER A 85 -0.52 -11.53 -1.33
N VAL A 86 -1.52 -10.91 -1.94
CA VAL A 86 -2.65 -11.56 -2.60
C VAL A 86 -2.40 -11.72 -4.10
N ALA A 87 -2.19 -10.61 -4.79
CA ALA A 87 -2.21 -10.58 -6.25
C ALA A 87 -0.86 -10.87 -6.92
N GLY A 88 0.23 -10.85 -6.15
CA GLY A 88 1.57 -11.10 -6.65
C GLY A 88 2.16 -9.90 -7.36
N THR A 89 2.63 -10.09 -8.60
CA THR A 89 3.23 -9.02 -9.40
C THR A 89 2.32 -8.62 -10.55
N MET A 90 2.53 -7.40 -11.07
CA MET A 90 1.92 -6.96 -12.32
C MET A 90 2.26 -7.93 -13.48
N PHE A 91 3.47 -8.50 -13.51
CA PHE A 91 3.86 -9.48 -14.54
C PHE A 91 3.00 -10.75 -14.50
N SER A 92 2.64 -11.21 -13.29
CA SER A 92 1.75 -12.36 -13.11
C SER A 92 0.35 -12.09 -13.64
N ILE A 93 -0.11 -10.83 -13.58
CA ILE A 93 -1.40 -10.39 -14.12
C ILE A 93 -1.33 -10.29 -15.65
N MET A 94 -0.24 -9.73 -16.18
CA MET A 94 0.01 -9.60 -17.63
C MET A 94 0.18 -10.95 -18.32
N ALA A 95 0.64 -11.98 -17.61
CA ALA A 95 0.80 -13.32 -18.16
C ALA A 95 -0.53 -14.07 -18.37
N ARG A 96 -1.64 -13.56 -17.83
CA ARG A 96 -2.98 -14.12 -18.00
C ARG A 96 -3.62 -13.61 -19.30
N SER A 97 -4.49 -14.42 -19.88
CA SER A 97 -5.34 -13.98 -20.98
C SER A 97 -6.33 -12.88 -20.53
N PRO A 98 -6.81 -12.03 -21.46
CA PRO A 98 -7.85 -11.06 -21.14
C PRO A 98 -9.11 -11.70 -20.53
N GLU A 99 -9.52 -12.87 -21.03
CA GLU A 99 -10.67 -13.63 -20.53
C GLU A 99 -10.47 -14.07 -19.09
N GLU A 100 -9.28 -14.56 -18.74
CA GLU A 100 -8.93 -14.89 -17.36
C GLU A 100 -8.97 -13.65 -16.47
N ASN A 101 -8.39 -12.53 -16.91
CA ASN A 101 -8.42 -11.29 -16.10
C ASN A 101 -9.84 -10.74 -15.91
N LYS A 102 -10.76 -10.92 -16.87
CA LYS A 102 -12.15 -10.47 -16.75
C LYS A 102 -12.95 -11.19 -15.66
N VAL A 103 -12.69 -12.49 -15.48
CA VAL A 103 -13.46 -13.33 -14.54
C VAL A 103 -12.75 -13.53 -13.20
N ASN A 104 -11.47 -13.17 -13.12
CA ASN A 104 -10.71 -13.26 -11.88
C ASN A 104 -10.97 -12.06 -10.97
N GLU A 105 -11.20 -12.38 -9.71
CA GLU A 105 -11.32 -11.41 -8.63
C GLU A 105 -10.33 -11.79 -7.53
N TYR A 106 -9.60 -10.80 -7.01
CA TYR A 106 -8.72 -10.98 -5.86
C TYR A 106 -9.50 -10.73 -4.57
N THR A 107 -9.45 -11.70 -3.66
CA THR A 107 -10.19 -11.71 -2.40
C THR A 107 -9.25 -11.78 -1.19
N ASN A 108 -9.78 -11.54 0.01
CA ASN A 108 -9.01 -11.49 1.25
C ASN A 108 -8.36 -12.83 1.63
N ASP A 109 -8.90 -13.96 1.18
CA ASP A 109 -8.44 -15.32 1.49
C ASP A 109 -7.34 -15.83 0.54
N MET A 110 -7.09 -15.12 -0.55
CA MET A 110 -6.09 -15.49 -1.55
C MET A 110 -4.67 -15.13 -1.11
N TRP A 111 -3.72 -15.91 -1.62
CA TRP A 111 -2.29 -15.69 -1.46
C TRP A 111 -1.59 -15.81 -2.81
N ASN A 112 -0.59 -14.96 -3.05
CA ASN A 112 0.22 -15.09 -4.24
C ASN A 112 1.07 -16.38 -4.19
N VAL A 113 1.37 -16.92 -5.37
CA VAL A 113 2.05 -18.21 -5.53
C VAL A 113 3.59 -18.13 -5.47
N MET A 114 4.18 -16.94 -5.33
CA MET A 114 5.65 -16.79 -5.31
C MET A 114 6.24 -17.44 -4.07
N THR A 115 7.31 -18.21 -4.21
CA THR A 115 8.01 -18.81 -3.08
C THR A 115 9.25 -17.99 -2.69
N PRO A 116 9.78 -18.15 -1.47
CA PRO A 116 11.10 -17.62 -1.10
C PRO A 116 12.20 -17.98 -2.11
N ASP A 117 12.22 -19.22 -2.60
CA ASP A 117 13.21 -19.66 -3.58
C ASP A 117 13.07 -18.92 -4.92
N SER A 118 11.84 -18.79 -5.43
CA SER A 118 11.60 -18.01 -6.66
C SER A 118 12.01 -16.54 -6.49
N ALA A 119 11.88 -15.99 -5.29
CA ALA A 119 12.30 -14.62 -5.00
C ALA A 119 13.83 -14.47 -5.00
N ARG A 120 14.56 -15.42 -4.39
CA ARG A 120 16.03 -15.47 -4.42
C ARG A 120 16.58 -15.58 -5.84
N GLU A 121 15.94 -16.42 -6.67
CA GLU A 121 16.35 -16.65 -8.06
C GLU A 121 15.98 -15.49 -9.00
N SER A 122 14.95 -14.70 -8.66
CA SER A 122 14.37 -13.71 -9.58
C SER A 122 15.30 -12.58 -10.01
N GLN A 123 16.29 -12.23 -9.17
CA GLN A 123 17.08 -10.99 -9.27
C GLN A 123 16.23 -9.72 -9.48
N SER A 124 14.94 -9.75 -9.11
CA SER A 124 13.98 -8.69 -9.34
C SER A 124 13.53 -8.11 -8.00
N PRO A 125 13.91 -6.86 -7.68
CA PRO A 125 13.48 -6.19 -6.45
C PRO A 125 11.97 -6.20 -6.25
N TYR A 126 11.19 -6.16 -7.34
CA TYR A 126 9.74 -6.19 -7.26
C TYR A 126 9.21 -7.58 -6.86
N ILE A 127 9.74 -8.66 -7.44
CA ILE A 127 9.37 -10.03 -7.06
C ILE A 127 9.79 -10.30 -5.61
N MET A 128 11.01 -9.89 -5.23
CA MET A 128 11.52 -9.98 -3.86
C MET A 128 10.61 -9.24 -2.86
N TYR A 129 10.19 -8.01 -3.19
CA TYR A 129 9.24 -7.25 -2.38
C TYR A 129 7.91 -7.97 -2.21
N CYS A 130 7.30 -8.46 -3.30
CA CYS A 130 6.01 -9.13 -3.22
C CYS A 130 6.06 -10.43 -2.41
N SER A 131 7.14 -11.21 -2.55
CA SER A 131 7.39 -12.39 -1.73
C SER A 131 7.62 -12.01 -0.27
N GLY A 132 8.50 -11.05 0.01
CA GLY A 132 8.79 -10.61 1.39
C GLY A 132 7.57 -10.09 2.13
N LYS A 133 6.68 -9.34 1.45
CA LYS A 133 5.39 -8.92 2.01
C LYS A 133 4.47 -10.09 2.35
N LYS A 134 4.45 -11.12 1.49
CA LYS A 134 3.69 -12.35 1.75
C LYS A 134 4.23 -13.09 2.96
N GLU A 135 5.53 -13.35 2.99
CA GLU A 135 6.18 -14.11 4.06
C GLU A 135 6.08 -13.41 5.42
N THR A 136 6.21 -12.08 5.45
CA THR A 136 5.99 -11.28 6.67
C THR A 136 4.58 -11.51 7.22
N GLU A 137 3.57 -11.48 6.36
CA GLU A 137 2.18 -11.66 6.77
C GLU A 137 1.91 -13.11 7.23
N LEU A 138 2.45 -14.11 6.53
CA LEU A 138 2.36 -15.51 6.94
C LEU A 138 2.95 -15.74 8.33
N ALA A 139 4.11 -15.13 8.61
CA ALA A 139 4.76 -15.18 9.91
C ALA A 139 3.91 -14.56 11.02
N VAL A 140 3.24 -13.42 10.76
CA VAL A 140 2.28 -12.82 11.70
C VAL A 140 1.17 -13.81 12.05
N TRP A 141 0.55 -14.43 11.04
CA TRP A 141 -0.54 -15.36 11.25
C TRP A 141 -0.10 -16.64 11.98
N GLU A 142 1.10 -17.14 11.68
CA GLU A 142 1.70 -18.26 12.41
C GLU A 142 1.94 -17.90 13.88
N TRP A 143 2.55 -16.74 14.14
CA TRP A 143 2.80 -16.25 15.48
C TRP A 143 1.51 -16.08 16.28
N MET A 144 0.45 -15.51 15.68
CA MET A 144 -0.86 -15.37 16.32
C MET A 144 -1.46 -16.72 16.72
N ARG A 145 -1.37 -17.73 15.85
CA ARG A 145 -1.83 -19.10 16.14
C ARG A 145 -1.03 -19.75 17.27
N ALA A 146 0.28 -19.55 17.27
CA ALA A 146 1.18 -20.17 18.24
C ALA A 146 1.10 -19.54 19.64
N LYS A 147 1.08 -18.20 19.72
CA LYS A 147 1.14 -17.46 20.98
C LYS A 147 -0.22 -17.21 21.60
N ARG A 148 -1.28 -17.09 20.78
CA ARG A 148 -2.65 -16.77 21.23
C ARG A 148 -2.65 -15.58 22.21
N PRO A 149 -2.18 -14.40 21.78
CA PRO A 149 -2.11 -13.22 22.64
C PRO A 149 -3.51 -12.75 23.06
N SER A 150 -3.57 -11.87 24.07
CA SER A 150 -4.81 -11.23 24.50
C SER A 150 -5.31 -10.15 23.52
N PHE A 151 -4.46 -9.64 22.64
CA PHE A 151 -4.81 -8.62 21.65
C PHE A 151 -5.21 -9.23 20.29
N GLY A 152 -6.01 -8.51 19.52
CA GLY A 152 -6.33 -8.82 18.13
C GLY A 152 -5.34 -8.23 17.13
N VAL A 153 -5.20 -8.85 15.96
CA VAL A 153 -4.43 -8.28 14.83
C VAL A 153 -5.32 -8.11 13.62
N THR A 154 -5.26 -6.96 12.97
CA THR A 154 -5.85 -6.73 11.64
C THR A 154 -4.75 -6.37 10.66
N VAL A 155 -4.68 -7.07 9.53
CA VAL A 155 -3.71 -6.75 8.46
C VAL A 155 -4.43 -6.00 7.33
N LEU A 156 -4.00 -4.79 7.04
CA LEU A 156 -4.51 -4.01 5.91
C LEU A 156 -3.61 -4.22 4.70
N LEU A 157 -4.20 -4.53 3.56
CA LEU A 157 -3.51 -4.87 2.31
C LEU A 157 -3.78 -3.76 1.29
N PRO A 158 -3.09 -2.61 1.43
CA PRO A 158 -3.31 -1.51 0.52
C PRO A 158 -2.89 -1.88 -0.90
N ALA A 159 -3.64 -1.38 -1.87
CA ALA A 159 -3.22 -1.30 -3.27
C ALA A 159 -2.15 -0.20 -3.47
N LEU A 160 -2.02 0.36 -4.67
CA LEU A 160 -1.14 1.52 -4.87
C LEU A 160 -1.67 2.72 -4.07
N ILE A 161 -0.83 3.27 -3.19
CA ILE A 161 -1.22 4.33 -2.27
C ILE A 161 -0.94 5.69 -2.91
N PHE A 162 -1.98 6.47 -3.18
CA PHE A 162 -1.86 7.82 -3.72
C PHE A 162 -2.37 8.85 -2.73
N GLY A 163 -2.02 10.12 -2.95
CA GLY A 163 -2.49 11.24 -2.14
C GLY A 163 -1.51 12.40 -2.17
N PRO A 164 -1.90 13.58 -1.68
CA PRO A 164 -1.07 14.78 -1.68
C PRO A 164 0.31 14.54 -1.08
N PRO A 165 1.42 14.72 -1.83
CA PRO A 165 2.74 14.58 -1.26
C PRO A 165 3.10 15.77 -0.35
N PRO A 166 3.86 15.55 0.73
CA PRO A 166 4.32 16.65 1.58
C PRO A 166 5.35 17.54 0.87
N THR A 167 6.20 16.93 0.01
CA THR A 167 7.33 17.56 -0.69
C THR A 167 7.39 17.13 -2.15
N LEU A 168 8.02 17.94 -3.02
CA LEU A 168 8.18 17.63 -4.45
C LEU A 168 9.33 16.66 -4.74
N ALA A 169 10.35 16.61 -3.89
CA ALA A 169 11.49 15.73 -4.09
C ALA A 169 12.07 15.25 -2.74
N PRO A 170 12.30 13.93 -2.57
CA PRO A 170 11.87 12.85 -3.45
C PRO A 170 10.37 12.56 -3.32
N LEU A 171 9.67 12.34 -4.44
CA LEU A 171 8.32 11.75 -4.41
C LEU A 171 8.42 10.26 -4.03
N ASN A 172 7.39 9.73 -3.35
CA ASN A 172 7.25 8.29 -3.23
C ASN A 172 6.87 7.65 -4.58
N LEU A 173 7.08 6.34 -4.70
CA LEU A 173 6.91 5.60 -5.95
C LEU A 173 5.52 5.81 -6.58
N SER A 174 4.45 5.63 -5.80
CA SER A 174 3.07 5.71 -6.30
C SER A 174 2.73 7.13 -6.76
N VAL A 175 3.05 8.16 -5.98
CA VAL A 175 2.84 9.55 -6.40
C VAL A 175 3.66 9.90 -7.65
N SER A 176 4.84 9.29 -7.82
CA SER A 176 5.63 9.46 -9.04
C SER A 176 4.91 8.94 -10.29
N PHE A 177 4.10 7.88 -10.18
CA PHE A 177 3.33 7.38 -11.33
C PHE A 177 2.32 8.41 -11.82
N VAL A 178 1.60 9.08 -10.93
CA VAL A 178 0.67 10.17 -11.30
C VAL A 178 1.42 11.37 -11.85
N TYR A 179 2.57 11.73 -11.26
CA TYR A 179 3.36 12.86 -11.76
C TYR A 179 3.84 12.68 -13.20
N ARG A 180 4.13 11.44 -13.63
CA ARG A 180 4.54 11.14 -15.02
C ARG A 180 3.51 11.53 -16.08
N PHE A 181 2.23 11.63 -15.70
CA PHE A 181 1.15 12.07 -16.59
C PHE A 181 1.17 13.59 -16.85
N PHE A 182 1.97 14.37 -16.14
CA PHE A 182 2.03 15.81 -16.39
C PHE A 182 3.41 16.43 -16.18
N ASN A 183 4.46 15.65 -15.94
CA ASN A 183 5.84 16.14 -15.90
C ASN A 183 6.57 16.06 -17.27
N GLY A 184 5.87 15.63 -18.33
CA GLY A 184 6.43 15.46 -19.68
C GLY A 184 6.97 14.07 -20.00
N THR A 185 6.95 13.12 -19.04
CA THR A 185 7.37 11.71 -19.27
C THR A 185 6.52 11.05 -20.36
N PHE A 186 5.21 11.25 -20.32
CA PHE A 186 4.28 10.69 -21.29
C PHE A 186 3.79 11.75 -22.26
N GLN A 187 4.11 11.60 -23.55
CA GLN A 187 3.55 12.41 -24.64
C GLN A 187 2.21 11.83 -25.12
N GLU A 188 2.12 10.51 -25.15
CA GLU A 188 0.90 9.74 -25.39
C GLU A 188 0.56 8.94 -24.13
N LEU A 189 -0.73 8.68 -23.92
CA LEU A 189 -1.22 7.88 -22.81
C LEU A 189 -0.65 6.46 -22.95
N PRO A 190 0.19 5.98 -22.01
CA PRO A 190 0.60 4.58 -21.99
C PRO A 190 -0.59 3.69 -21.60
N ASP A 191 -0.57 2.43 -22.02
CA ASP A 191 -1.43 1.44 -21.38
C ASP A 191 -1.08 1.29 -19.88
N THR A 192 -2.04 0.80 -19.09
CA THR A 192 -1.95 0.71 -17.63
C THR A 192 -0.70 -0.05 -17.15
N TYR A 193 -0.33 -1.15 -17.80
CA TYR A 193 0.81 -1.95 -17.37
C TYR A 193 2.15 -1.32 -17.80
N ALA A 194 2.20 -0.71 -18.98
CA ALA A 194 3.35 0.08 -19.44
C ALA A 194 3.60 1.31 -18.56
N ALA A 195 2.56 1.86 -17.92
CA ALA A 195 2.68 2.89 -16.90
C ALA A 195 3.22 2.37 -15.55
N GLY A 196 3.36 1.05 -15.40
CA GLY A 196 3.78 0.39 -14.16
C GLY A 196 2.69 0.33 -13.09
N LEU A 197 1.42 0.47 -13.49
CA LEU A 197 0.28 0.52 -12.57
C LEU A 197 -0.20 -0.87 -12.20
N PHE A 198 -0.61 -1.00 -10.95
CA PHE A 198 -1.29 -2.16 -10.39
C PHE A 198 -2.81 -1.92 -10.45
N PRO A 199 -3.66 -2.94 -10.63
CA PRO A 199 -5.06 -2.74 -11.00
C PRO A 199 -5.96 -2.30 -9.83
N SER A 200 -5.44 -1.58 -8.85
CA SER A 200 -6.21 -0.97 -7.78
C SER A 200 -5.41 0.19 -7.17
N TYR A 201 -6.12 1.14 -6.55
CA TYR A 201 -5.54 2.28 -5.86
C TYR A 201 -6.23 2.53 -4.53
N VAL A 202 -5.58 3.23 -3.61
CA VAL A 202 -6.18 3.72 -2.38
C VAL A 202 -5.66 5.12 -2.08
N ASP A 203 -6.51 6.03 -1.60
CA ASP A 203 -6.05 7.30 -1.05
C ASP A 203 -5.40 7.09 0.32
N VAL A 204 -4.25 7.72 0.56
CA VAL A 204 -3.48 7.63 1.81
C VAL A 204 -4.33 8.03 3.03
N ARG A 205 -5.27 8.97 2.87
CA ARG A 205 -6.19 9.42 3.92
C ARG A 205 -7.22 8.36 4.26
N ASP A 206 -7.68 7.60 3.26
CA ASP A 206 -8.63 6.50 3.46
C ASP A 206 -7.91 5.32 4.10
N LEU A 207 -6.67 5.03 3.67
CA LEU A 207 -5.84 4.02 4.30
C LEU A 207 -5.53 4.37 5.75
N ALA A 208 -5.24 5.64 6.07
CA ALA A 208 -5.05 6.08 7.45
C ALA A 208 -6.33 5.89 8.28
N THR A 209 -7.49 6.23 7.72
CA THR A 209 -8.80 5.98 8.35
C THR A 209 -9.02 4.49 8.61
N ALA A 210 -8.68 3.62 7.64
CA ALA A 210 -8.77 2.18 7.78
C ALA A 210 -7.90 1.65 8.93
N HIS A 211 -6.67 2.16 9.08
CA HIS A 211 -5.81 1.78 10.22
C HIS A 211 -6.46 2.13 11.55
N VAL A 212 -7.04 3.33 11.68
CA VAL A 212 -7.71 3.75 12.93
C VAL A 212 -8.95 2.90 13.21
N HIS A 213 -9.81 2.70 12.21
CA HIS A 213 -11.05 1.94 12.37
C HIS A 213 -10.79 0.46 12.70
N ALA A 214 -9.71 -0.12 12.16
CA ALA A 214 -9.29 -1.48 12.48
C ALA A 214 -8.95 -1.68 13.97
N LEU A 215 -8.53 -0.63 14.69
CA LEU A 215 -8.19 -0.75 16.11
C LEU A 215 -9.41 -0.95 17.02
N SER A 216 -10.59 -0.51 16.58
CA SER A 216 -11.82 -0.54 17.39
C SER A 216 -12.91 -1.46 16.85
N SER A 217 -12.77 -1.98 15.63
CA SER A 217 -13.76 -2.87 15.02
C SER A 217 -13.60 -4.31 15.52
N ALA A 218 -14.58 -4.81 16.26
CA ALA A 218 -14.61 -6.21 16.72
C ALA A 218 -14.64 -7.19 15.53
N ASP A 219 -15.30 -6.80 14.45
CA ASP A 219 -15.45 -7.61 13.23
C ASP A 219 -14.16 -7.64 12.38
N ALA A 220 -13.20 -6.76 12.67
CA ALA A 220 -11.89 -6.70 12.02
C ALA A 220 -10.83 -7.58 12.71
N VAL A 221 -11.12 -8.07 13.93
CA VAL A 221 -10.15 -8.82 14.75
C VAL A 221 -9.74 -10.11 14.06
N ASN A 222 -8.43 -10.33 13.94
CA ASN A 222 -7.80 -11.51 13.34
C ASN A 222 -8.20 -11.73 11.87
N LYS A 223 -8.41 -10.62 11.14
CA LYS A 223 -8.69 -10.61 9.71
C LYS A 223 -7.68 -9.81 8.91
N ARG A 224 -7.70 -10.02 7.59
CA ARG A 224 -6.98 -9.23 6.60
C ARG A 224 -7.96 -8.62 5.61
N PHE A 225 -7.68 -7.42 5.13
CA PHE A 225 -8.55 -6.71 4.18
C PHE A 225 -7.76 -6.10 3.03
N LEU A 226 -8.14 -6.39 1.80
CA LEU A 226 -7.81 -5.57 0.64
C LEU A 226 -8.42 -4.18 0.84
N VAL A 227 -7.58 -3.14 0.77
CA VAL A 227 -8.01 -1.75 0.93
C VAL A 227 -7.67 -0.96 -0.32
N GLY A 228 -8.72 -0.51 -1.02
CA GLY A 228 -8.60 0.29 -2.22
C GLY A 228 -9.89 0.33 -3.03
N ALA A 229 -9.83 0.95 -4.19
CA ALA A 229 -10.89 0.95 -5.18
C ALA A 229 -10.83 -0.33 -6.03
N PRO A 230 -11.95 -0.74 -6.65
CA PRO A 230 -12.01 -2.01 -7.37
C PRO A 230 -11.10 -2.10 -8.60
N GLU A 231 -10.68 -0.95 -9.17
CA GLU A 231 -9.85 -0.90 -10.37
C GLU A 231 -9.02 0.39 -10.46
N LEU A 232 -7.86 0.33 -11.13
CA LEU A 232 -7.04 1.46 -11.56
C LEU A 232 -6.60 1.28 -13.02
N SER A 233 -6.73 2.33 -13.84
CA SER A 233 -6.18 2.38 -15.20
C SER A 233 -5.51 3.71 -15.53
N SER A 234 -4.67 3.74 -16.56
CA SER A 234 -4.09 4.98 -17.09
C SER A 234 -5.18 5.96 -17.54
N SER A 235 -6.23 5.46 -18.20
CA SER A 235 -7.39 6.25 -18.63
C SER A 235 -8.10 6.89 -17.44
N LEU A 236 -8.28 6.14 -16.35
CA LEU A 236 -8.92 6.64 -15.13
C LEU A 236 -8.13 7.80 -14.51
N ILE A 237 -6.80 7.69 -14.47
CA ILE A 237 -5.92 8.79 -14.01
C ILE A 237 -6.06 9.99 -14.96
N LEU A 238 -5.92 9.80 -16.27
CA LEU A 238 -5.98 10.87 -17.24
C LEU A 238 -7.33 11.62 -17.19
N ASP A 239 -8.44 10.90 -17.14
CA ASP A 239 -9.77 11.48 -17.07
C ASP A 239 -10.01 12.25 -15.77
N SER A 240 -9.50 11.74 -14.65
CA SER A 240 -9.52 12.43 -13.36
C SER A 240 -8.76 13.76 -13.42
N LEU A 241 -7.56 13.76 -14.01
CA LEU A 241 -6.75 14.96 -14.18
C LEU A 241 -7.37 15.97 -15.15
N LYS A 242 -7.96 15.51 -16.26
CA LYS A 242 -8.69 16.37 -17.21
C LYS A 242 -9.86 17.07 -16.54
N LYS A 243 -10.71 16.32 -15.82
CA LYS A 243 -11.86 16.86 -15.08
C LYS A 243 -11.42 17.90 -14.06
N PHE A 244 -10.36 17.62 -13.31
CA PHE A 244 -9.81 18.55 -12.34
C PHE A 244 -9.32 19.85 -12.99
N ALA A 245 -8.54 19.75 -14.08
CA ALA A 245 -8.00 20.91 -14.79
C ALA A 245 -9.11 21.80 -15.39
N GLU A 246 -10.21 21.19 -15.86
CA GLU A 246 -11.38 21.89 -16.38
C GLU A 246 -12.18 22.58 -15.28
N LYS A 247 -12.48 21.87 -14.17
CA LYS A 247 -13.26 22.42 -13.05
C LYS A 247 -12.55 23.57 -12.35
N ASN A 248 -11.23 23.50 -12.21
CA ASN A 248 -10.45 24.47 -11.44
C ASN A 248 -9.74 25.51 -12.30
N THR A 249 -9.97 25.49 -13.62
CA THR A 249 -9.33 26.41 -14.57
C THR A 249 -7.80 26.45 -14.37
N VAL A 250 -7.16 25.27 -14.39
CA VAL A 250 -5.70 25.12 -14.27
C VAL A 250 -5.12 24.84 -15.67
N PRO A 251 -5.03 25.85 -16.56
CA PRO A 251 -4.63 25.65 -17.94
C PRO A 251 -3.21 25.09 -18.07
N GLU A 252 -2.32 25.40 -17.13
CA GLU A 252 -0.97 24.84 -17.12
C GLU A 252 -0.99 23.32 -17.00
N LEU A 253 -1.89 22.74 -16.19
CA LEU A 253 -2.01 21.29 -16.06
C LEU A 253 -2.60 20.69 -17.33
N LYS A 254 -3.67 21.27 -17.88
CA LYS A 254 -4.33 20.77 -19.10
C LYS A 254 -3.37 20.68 -20.29
N ALA A 255 -2.46 21.65 -20.43
CA ALA A 255 -1.48 21.68 -21.51
C ALA A 255 -0.37 20.62 -21.37
N ARG A 256 -0.19 20.02 -20.18
CA ARG A 256 0.87 19.05 -19.86
C ARG A 256 0.42 17.59 -19.96
N LEU A 257 -0.89 17.34 -20.07
CA LEU A 257 -1.45 15.98 -20.08
C LEU A 257 -1.12 15.24 -21.39
N PRO A 258 -0.89 13.92 -21.35
CA PRO A 258 -0.63 13.12 -22.54
C PRO A 258 -1.85 13.08 -23.46
N LYS A 259 -1.59 12.92 -24.76
CA LYS A 259 -2.64 12.66 -25.75
C LYS A 259 -3.15 11.23 -25.61
N ASP A 260 -4.46 11.08 -25.55
CA ASP A 260 -5.09 9.77 -25.56
C ASP A 260 -5.18 9.25 -27.01
N THR A 261 -4.49 8.15 -27.28
CA THR A 261 -4.47 7.47 -28.59
C THR A 261 -5.27 6.16 -28.58
N GLY A 262 -5.99 5.85 -27.48
CA GLY A 262 -6.76 4.62 -27.32
C GLY A 262 -5.96 3.39 -26.90
N LYS A 263 -4.67 3.55 -26.55
CA LYS A 263 -3.78 2.44 -26.12
C LYS A 263 -4.27 1.73 -24.85
N ASP A 264 -4.93 2.44 -23.95
CA ASP A 264 -5.44 1.91 -22.68
C ASP A 264 -6.92 1.46 -22.77
N SER A 265 -7.42 1.19 -23.98
CA SER A 265 -8.79 0.75 -24.21
C SER A 265 -9.07 -0.64 -23.62
N ARG A 266 -10.28 -0.83 -23.09
CA ARG A 266 -10.82 -2.12 -22.62
C ARG A 266 -10.89 -3.21 -23.71
N SER A 267 -10.80 -2.84 -24.99
CA SER A 267 -10.69 -3.80 -26.10
C SER A 267 -9.36 -4.55 -26.11
N HIS A 268 -8.32 -3.99 -25.49
CA HIS A 268 -6.96 -4.53 -25.48
C HIS A 268 -6.47 -4.87 -24.07
N LEU A 269 -7.05 -4.24 -23.05
CA LEU A 269 -6.68 -4.39 -21.66
C LEU A 269 -7.86 -4.90 -20.83
N SER A 270 -7.65 -6.02 -20.14
CA SER A 270 -8.57 -6.51 -19.11
C SER A 270 -7.85 -6.57 -17.78
N LEU A 271 -8.43 -5.90 -16.79
CA LEU A 271 -7.88 -5.77 -15.45
C LEU A 271 -8.68 -6.68 -14.50
N PRO A 272 -8.02 -7.49 -13.66
CA PRO A 272 -8.71 -8.22 -12.61
C PRO A 272 -9.29 -7.24 -11.59
N ARG A 273 -10.40 -7.62 -10.96
CA ARG A 273 -11.03 -6.82 -9.91
C ARG A 273 -10.43 -7.14 -8.54
N PHE A 274 -10.35 -6.14 -7.68
CA PHE A 274 -10.12 -6.33 -6.24
C PHE A 274 -11.47 -6.34 -5.52
N ASN A 275 -11.80 -7.43 -4.84
CA ASN A 275 -12.94 -7.48 -3.95
C ASN A 275 -12.59 -6.80 -2.63
N VAL A 276 -13.05 -5.57 -2.49
CA VAL A 276 -12.76 -4.70 -1.35
C VAL A 276 -13.99 -4.52 -0.46
N ASP A 277 -15.10 -5.17 -0.81
CA ASP A 277 -16.43 -4.91 -0.23
C ASP A 277 -16.45 -5.25 1.27
N GLU A 278 -15.89 -6.42 1.66
CA GLU A 278 -15.79 -6.81 3.08
C GLU A 278 -14.98 -5.79 3.90
N GLY A 279 -13.87 -5.29 3.34
CA GLY A 279 -13.02 -4.32 4.01
C GLY A 279 -13.68 -2.96 4.17
N ILE A 280 -14.38 -2.50 3.13
CA ILE A 280 -15.13 -1.25 3.15
C ILE A 280 -16.25 -1.31 4.18
N GLU A 281 -17.04 -2.40 4.20
CA GLU A 281 -18.15 -2.57 5.13
C GLU A 281 -17.66 -2.70 6.57
N THR A 282 -16.72 -3.62 6.83
CA THR A 282 -16.22 -3.93 8.18
C THR A 282 -15.51 -2.75 8.84
N LEU A 283 -14.81 -1.94 8.03
CA LEU A 283 -14.07 -0.77 8.50
C LEU A 283 -14.86 0.53 8.29
N GLY A 284 -16.10 0.49 7.83
CA GLY A 284 -16.93 1.68 7.63
C GLY A 284 -16.28 2.75 6.76
N LEU A 285 -15.63 2.34 5.66
CA LEU A 285 -14.85 3.25 4.82
C LEU A 285 -15.74 3.96 3.80
N ASN A 286 -15.51 5.27 3.66
CA ASN A 286 -16.02 6.06 2.54
C ASN A 286 -14.83 6.43 1.66
N LEU A 287 -14.53 5.59 0.67
CA LEU A 287 -13.37 5.77 -0.18
C LEU A 287 -13.52 7.01 -1.07
N ARG A 288 -12.44 7.77 -1.20
CA ARG A 288 -12.31 8.87 -2.13
C ARG A 288 -12.38 8.36 -3.55
N SER A 289 -13.03 9.14 -4.40
CA SER A 289 -13.05 8.86 -5.83
C SER A 289 -11.65 9.02 -6.44
N ALA A 290 -11.48 8.45 -7.64
CA ALA A 290 -10.28 8.65 -8.44
C ALA A 290 -10.08 10.13 -8.76
N GLU A 291 -11.19 10.85 -9.03
CA GLU A 291 -11.16 12.28 -9.28
C GLU A 291 -10.59 13.03 -8.09
N GLU A 292 -11.12 12.82 -6.87
CA GLU A 292 -10.62 13.48 -5.66
C GLU A 292 -9.15 13.11 -5.38
N THR A 293 -8.82 11.83 -5.44
CA THR A 293 -7.47 11.32 -5.14
C THR A 293 -6.42 11.93 -6.07
N PHE A 294 -6.64 11.83 -7.39
CA PHE A 294 -5.66 12.30 -8.38
C PHE A 294 -5.67 13.81 -8.56
N ALA A 295 -6.82 14.47 -8.37
CA ALA A 295 -6.91 15.92 -8.32
C ALA A 295 -6.06 16.50 -7.19
N ASP A 296 -6.20 15.95 -5.98
CA ASP A 296 -5.48 16.45 -4.81
C ASP A 296 -3.97 16.21 -4.93
N VAL A 297 -3.55 15.08 -5.53
CA VAL A 297 -2.15 14.83 -5.90
C VAL A 297 -1.65 15.91 -6.87
N ALA A 298 -2.36 16.12 -7.98
CA ALA A 298 -1.93 17.06 -9.02
C ALA A 298 -1.92 18.50 -8.52
N LYS A 299 -2.95 18.91 -7.80
CA LYS A 299 -3.05 20.21 -7.14
C LYS A 299 -1.83 20.45 -6.26
N ARG A 300 -1.54 19.50 -5.37
CA ARG A 300 -0.42 19.64 -4.43
C ARG A 300 0.93 19.71 -5.14
N ILE A 301 1.13 18.93 -6.20
CA ILE A 301 2.37 19.00 -6.99
C ILE A 301 2.48 20.35 -7.71
N VAL A 302 1.43 20.84 -8.35
CA VAL A 302 1.43 22.14 -9.04
C VAL A 302 1.68 23.30 -8.06
N GLU A 303 1.16 23.23 -6.83
CA GLU A 303 1.49 24.17 -5.76
C GLU A 303 2.98 24.11 -5.41
N LEU A 304 3.51 22.91 -5.18
CA LEU A 304 4.91 22.71 -4.81
C LEU A 304 5.90 23.12 -5.92
N GLU A 305 5.52 23.04 -7.19
CA GLU A 305 6.33 23.52 -8.33
C GLU A 305 6.47 25.06 -8.35
N LYS A 306 5.55 25.79 -7.70
CA LYS A 306 5.52 27.27 -7.69
C LYS A 306 6.35 27.90 -6.56
N GLY A 307 6.77 27.11 -5.56
CA GLY A 307 7.48 27.59 -4.36
C GLY A 307 6.53 27.85 -3.20
#